data_AF-A0A3A4XRK6-F1
#
_entry.id   AF-A0A3A4XRK6-F1
#
_cell.length_a   1.000
_cell.length_b   1.000
_cell.length_c   1.000
_cell.angle_alpha   90.00
_cell.angle_beta   90.00
_cell.angle_gamma   90.00
#
_symmetry.space_group_name_H-M   'P 1'
#
loop_
_entity.id
_entity.type
_entity.pdbx_description
1 polymer ?
#
loop_
_entity_poly.entity_id
_entity_poly.type
_entity_poly.pdbx_seq_one_letter_code
_entity_poly.pdbx_strand_id
1 'polypeptide(L)'
;MPKSYDDLERRCPRLGGPVRFRYCRTSGKDPCYKVFDCWWEQFDVSGYFRRHMNRDDFERLAAARPPDKMASLLSLIRQAQERMTQSNEQKSDK
;
A
#
# COMPACT_ATOMS: atom_id res chain seq x y z
N MET A 1 25.37 6.18 -19.91
CA MET A 1 24.02 5.57 -19.98
C MET A 1 23.20 6.13 -18.85
N PRO A 2 21.98 6.67 -19.06
CA PRO A 2 21.17 7.10 -17.92
C PRO A 2 20.83 5.84 -17.12
N LYS A 3 21.36 5.77 -15.90
CA LYS A 3 21.08 4.70 -14.96
C LYS A 3 19.59 4.82 -14.61
N SER A 4 18.79 3.88 -15.09
CA SER A 4 17.35 3.90 -14.82
C SER A 4 17.16 3.85 -13.30
N TYR A 5 16.29 4.70 -12.76
CA TYR A 5 15.95 4.63 -11.33
C TYR A 5 15.38 3.26 -10.95
N ASP A 6 14.79 2.53 -11.92
CA ASP A 6 14.24 1.19 -11.74
C ASP A 6 15.31 0.14 -11.31
N ASP A 7 16.59 0.41 -11.53
CA ASP A 7 17.71 -0.48 -11.12
C ASP A 7 18.26 -0.16 -9.73
N LEU A 8 17.83 0.95 -9.11
CA LEU A 8 18.21 1.24 -7.74
C LEU A 8 17.61 0.20 -6.80
N GLU A 9 18.38 -0.23 -5.81
CA GLU A 9 18.02 -1.26 -4.85
C GLU A 9 18.19 -0.76 -3.41
N ARG A 10 17.26 -1.14 -2.53
CA ARG A 10 17.40 -0.92 -1.09
C ARG A 10 16.71 -2.02 -0.30
N ARG A 11 17.00 -2.11 0.99
CA ARG A 11 16.24 -2.96 1.91
C ARG A 11 14.83 -2.41 2.13
N CYS A 12 13.83 -3.26 1.95
CA CYS A 12 12.42 -2.94 2.13
C CYS A 12 12.02 -3.08 3.61
N PRO A 13 11.50 -2.03 4.27
CA PRO A 13 11.01 -2.14 5.64
C PRO A 13 9.74 -3.01 5.77
N ARG A 14 9.00 -3.23 4.67
CA ARG A 14 7.79 -4.08 4.68
C ARG A 14 8.09 -5.56 4.49
N LEU A 15 9.07 -5.89 3.65
CA LEU A 15 9.37 -7.27 3.26
C LEU A 15 10.65 -7.82 3.91
N GLY A 16 11.47 -6.96 4.53
CA GLY A 16 12.69 -7.37 5.24
C GLY A 16 13.91 -7.68 4.36
N GLY A 17 13.75 -7.75 3.03
CA GLY A 17 14.81 -8.04 2.05
C GLY A 17 15.09 -6.92 1.05
N PRO A 18 16.09 -7.08 0.17
CA PRO A 18 16.39 -6.13 -0.90
C PRO A 18 15.27 -6.10 -1.96
N VAL A 19 14.90 -4.90 -2.40
CA VAL A 19 13.95 -4.67 -3.49
C VAL A 19 14.42 -3.54 -4.39
N ARG A 20 14.11 -3.65 -5.69
CA ARG A 20 14.37 -2.59 -6.66
C ARG A 20 13.25 -1.56 -6.68
N PHE A 21 13.55 -0.32 -7.10
CA PHE A 21 12.53 0.71 -7.28
C PHE A 21 11.40 0.26 -8.21
N ARG A 22 11.72 -0.49 -9.27
CA ARG A 22 10.72 -1.10 -10.17
C ARG A 22 9.64 -1.87 -9.40
N TYR A 23 10.05 -2.67 -8.41
CA TYR A 23 9.11 -3.43 -7.59
C TYR A 23 8.17 -2.49 -6.82
N CYS A 24 8.71 -1.44 -6.19
CA CYS A 24 7.91 -0.46 -5.46
C CYS A 24 6.93 0.30 -6.37
N ARG A 25 7.31 0.54 -7.64
CA ARG A 25 6.48 1.22 -8.63
C ARG A 25 5.36 0.34 -9.18
N THR A 26 5.55 -0.98 -9.23
CA THR A 26 4.60 -1.92 -9.85
C THR A 26 3.95 -2.88 -8.85
N SER A 27 4.06 -2.64 -7.54
CA SER A 27 3.54 -3.54 -6.51
C SER A 27 2.02 -3.43 -6.36
N GLY A 28 1.26 -4.13 -7.21
CA GLY A 28 -0.20 -4.18 -7.16
C GLY A 28 -0.88 -3.19 -8.10
N LYS A 29 -2.07 -2.70 -7.74
CA LYS A 29 -2.83 -1.73 -8.55
C LYS A 29 -2.21 -0.33 -8.51
N ASP A 30 -1.67 0.07 -7.36
CA ASP A 30 -1.00 1.35 -7.13
C ASP A 30 0.43 1.11 -6.61
N PRO A 31 1.37 2.06 -6.81
CA PRO A 31 2.69 1.98 -6.22
C PRO A 31 2.66 1.81 -4.69
N CYS A 32 3.74 1.28 -4.13
CA CYS A 32 3.87 1.12 -2.69
C CYS A 32 3.68 2.46 -1.96
N TYR A 33 2.78 2.51 -0.97
CA TYR A 33 2.50 3.72 -0.19
C TYR A 33 3.70 4.33 0.55
N LYS A 34 4.81 3.58 0.72
CA LYS A 34 6.06 4.08 1.32
C LYS A 34 7.07 4.58 0.31
N VAL A 35 6.73 4.64 -0.98
CA VAL A 35 7.71 4.89 -2.05
C VAL A 35 8.41 6.24 -1.88
N PHE A 36 7.72 7.28 -1.42
CA PHE A 36 8.34 8.57 -1.12
C PHE A 36 9.32 8.45 0.05
N ASP A 37 8.90 7.88 1.18
CA ASP A 37 9.76 7.65 2.36
C ASP A 37 10.99 6.78 2.05
N CYS A 38 10.86 5.83 1.12
CA CYS A 38 11.90 4.88 0.78
C CYS A 38 12.88 5.38 -0.29
N TRP A 39 12.56 6.40 -1.07
CA TRP A 39 13.40 6.76 -2.22
C TRP A 39 13.81 8.23 -2.27
N TRP A 40 13.30 9.08 -1.37
CA TRP A 40 13.61 10.53 -1.34
C TRP A 40 15.10 10.86 -1.21
N GLU A 41 15.88 10.05 -0.49
CA GLU A 41 17.34 10.24 -0.35
C GLU A 41 18.13 9.78 -1.58
N GLN A 42 17.54 8.94 -2.43
CA GLN A 42 18.23 8.33 -3.57
C GLN A 42 18.06 9.17 -4.85
N PHE A 43 16.87 9.75 -5.04
CA PHE A 43 16.57 10.64 -6.16
C PHE A 43 15.27 11.42 -5.91
N ASP A 44 14.95 12.36 -6.79
CA ASP A 44 13.66 13.08 -6.79
C ASP A 44 12.51 12.16 -7.23
N VAL A 45 12.10 11.29 -6.30
CA VAL A 45 10.98 10.35 -6.47
C VAL A 45 9.65 11.08 -6.63
N SER A 46 9.48 12.24 -5.99
CA SER A 46 8.28 13.08 -6.13
C SER A 46 8.14 13.62 -7.54
N GLY A 47 9.20 14.22 -8.09
CA GLY A 47 9.22 14.69 -9.47
C GLY A 47 9.14 13.54 -10.48
N TYR A 48 9.72 12.38 -10.18
CA TYR A 48 9.53 11.19 -11.00
C TYR A 48 8.04 10.84 -11.14
N PHE A 49 7.31 10.68 -10.03
CA PHE A 49 5.89 10.34 -10.12
C PHE A 49 5.05 11.46 -10.75
N ARG A 50 5.30 12.73 -10.44
CA ARG A 50 4.60 13.86 -11.09
C ARG A 50 4.71 13.87 -12.63
N ARG A 51 5.80 13.31 -13.20
CA ARG A 51 5.99 13.20 -14.64
C ARG A 51 5.38 11.94 -15.26
N HIS A 52 5.13 10.90 -14.47
CA HIS A 52 4.73 9.56 -14.96
C HIS A 52 3.30 9.14 -14.59
N MET A 53 2.58 9.91 -13.79
CA MET A 53 1.17 9.70 -13.47
C MET A 53 0.40 11.02 -13.48
N ASN A 54 -0.93 10.93 -13.56
CA ASN A 54 -1.79 12.11 -13.44
C ASN A 54 -1.78 12.66 -12.01
N ARG A 55 -2.32 13.87 -11.84
CA ARG A 55 -2.33 14.58 -10.57
C ARG A 55 -3.11 13.84 -9.48
N ASP A 56 -4.27 13.30 -9.81
CA ASP A 56 -5.16 12.66 -8.84
C ASP A 56 -4.56 11.36 -8.27
N ASP A 57 -3.89 10.58 -9.12
CA ASP A 57 -3.14 9.39 -8.72
C ASP A 57 -1.94 9.75 -7.85
N PHE A 58 -1.23 10.83 -8.18
CA PHE A 58 -0.13 11.33 -7.37
C PHE A 58 -0.61 11.78 -5.98
N GLU A 59 -1.68 12.55 -5.91
CA GLU A 59 -2.26 13.03 -4.65
C GLU A 59 -2.74 11.86 -3.78
N ARG A 60 -3.40 10.86 -4.38
CA ARG A 60 -3.81 9.64 -3.70
C ARG A 60 -2.62 8.87 -3.13
N LEU A 61 -1.54 8.73 -3.90
CA LEU A 61 -0.31 8.07 -3.46
C LEU A 61 0.41 8.86 -2.36
N ALA A 62 0.47 10.18 -2.47
CA ALA A 62 1.11 11.06 -1.48
C ALA A 62 0.34 11.09 -0.16
N ALA A 63 -0.99 10.98 -0.22
CA ALA A 63 -1.87 10.87 0.94
C ALA A 63 -1.98 9.43 1.50
N ALA A 64 -1.43 8.43 0.80
CA ALA A 64 -1.60 7.03 1.19
C ALA A 64 -0.94 6.75 2.54
N ARG A 65 -1.77 6.49 3.56
CA ARG A 65 -1.33 6.02 4.87
C ARG A 65 -1.54 4.50 4.95
N PRO A 66 -0.68 3.76 5.66
CA PRO A 66 -1.01 2.37 5.99
C PRO A 66 -2.37 2.35 6.70
N PRO A 67 -3.27 1.41 6.38
CA PRO A 67 -4.49 1.25 7.14
C PRO A 67 -4.09 1.01 8.60
N ASP A 68 -4.75 1.73 9.51
CA ASP A 68 -4.54 1.53 10.94
C ASP A 68 -4.84 0.06 11.25
N LYS A 69 -3.82 -0.66 11.72
CA LYS A 69 -3.93 -2.09 12.02
C LYS A 69 -5.04 -2.35 13.04
N MET A 70 -5.27 -1.43 13.96
CA MET A 70 -6.36 -1.51 14.94
C MET A 70 -7.72 -1.37 14.28
N ALA A 71 -7.88 -0.40 13.37
CA ALA A 71 -9.12 -0.22 12.62
C ALA A 71 -9.46 -1.46 11.76
N SER A 72 -8.44 -2.05 11.13
CA SER A 72 -8.61 -3.29 10.37
C SER A 72 -9.04 -4.46 11.26
N LEU A 73 -8.38 -4.63 12.42
CA LEU A 73 -8.73 -5.67 13.39
C LEU A 73 -10.18 -5.50 13.92
N LEU A 74 -10.56 -4.27 14.29
CA LEU A 74 -11.93 -3.97 14.74
C LEU A 74 -12.98 -4.26 13.66
N SER A 75 -12.68 -3.95 12.40
CA SER A 75 -13.56 -4.29 11.28
C SER A 75 -13.72 -5.81 11.13
N LEU A 76 -12.63 -6.57 11.24
CA LEU A 76 -12.68 -8.04 11.17
C LEU A 76 -13.47 -8.65 12.34
N ILE A 77 -13.30 -8.11 13.56
CA ILE A 77 -14.07 -8.52 14.73
C ILE A 77 -15.55 -8.24 14.52
N ARG A 78 -15.91 -7.04 14.06
CA ARG A 78 -17.31 -6.68 13.77
C ARG A 78 -17.94 -7.62 12.73
N GLN A 79 -17.24 -7.85 11.61
CA GLN A 79 -17.70 -8.78 10.58
C GLN A 79 -17.86 -10.21 11.12
N ALA A 80 -16.99 -10.64 12.04
CA ALA A 80 -17.12 -11.95 12.68
C ALA A 80 -18.36 -12.02 13.59
N GLN A 81 -18.62 -10.96 14.36
CA GLN A 81 -19.82 -10.86 15.21
C GLN A 81 -21.11 -10.86 14.38
N GLU A 82 -21.17 -10.09 13.29
CA GLU A 82 -22.32 -10.05 12.37
C GLU A 82 -22.63 -11.42 11.76
N ARG A 83 -21.59 -12.18 11.38
CA ARG A 83 -21.74 -13.56 10.87
C ARG A 83 -22.30 -14.51 11.94
N MET A 84 -21.93 -14.31 13.21
CA MET A 84 -22.42 -15.12 14.33
C MET A 84 -23.88 -14.81 14.67
N THR A 85 -24.30 -13.54 14.64
CA THR A 85 -25.70 -13.16 14.86
C THR A 85 -26.61 -13.67 13.74
N GLN A 86 -26.19 -13.55 12.48
CA GLN A 86 -26.95 -14.06 11.33
C GLN A 86 -27.12 -15.59 11.34
N SER A 87 -26.10 -16.33 11.78
CA SER A 87 -26.19 -17.79 11.96
C SER A 87 -27.15 -18.21 13.08
N ASN A 88 -27.38 -17.35 14.08
CA ASN A 88 -28.27 -17.63 15.20
C ASN A 88 -29.74 -17.36 14.85
N GLU A 89 -30.04 -16.30 14.10
CA GLU A 89 -31.42 -15.99 13.66
C GLU A 89 -31.99 -17.04 12.69
N GLN A 90 -31.16 -17.62 11.83
CA GLN A 90 -31.56 -18.70 10.91
C GLN A 90 -31.89 -20.03 11.61
N LYS A 91 -31.54 -20.18 12.89
CA LYS A 91 -31.76 -21.39 13.67
C LYS A 91 -33.03 -21.34 14.52
N SER A 92 -33.66 -20.17 14.66
CA SER A 92 -34.85 -19.97 15.49
C SER A 92 -36.18 -20.10 14.73
N ASP A 93 -36.14 -20.21 13.41
CA ASP A 93 -37.32 -20.30 12.51
C ASP A 93 -37.46 -21.71 11.90
N LYS A 94 -36.89 -22.73 12.54
CA LYS A 94 -36.97 -24.14 12.11
C LYS A 94 -37.25 -25.07 13.28
#